data_AF-A0A7C1KYP8-F1
#
_entry.id   AF-A0A7C1KYP8-F1
#
_cell.length_a   1.000
_cell.length_b   1.000
_cell.length_c   1.000
_cell.angle_alpha   90.00
_cell.angle_beta   90.00
_cell.angle_gamma   90.00
#
_symmetry.space_group_name_H-M   'P 1'
#
loop_
_entity.id
_entity.type
_entity.pdbx_description
1 polymer ?
#
loop_
_entity_poly.entity_id
_entity_poly.type
_entity_poly.pdbx_seq_one_letter_code
_entity_poly.pdbx_strand_id
1 'polypeptide(L)'
;KNICFDMEGDDAACLFGERIAKDLGAEFIRLDPEARIFSHLAMTIASNYTVSLMRMSEEIMISAGIPLDTAKKMLIPLFSNTAQNISSIGTQKALTGPVSRGDTEIIKKHLDALKDLEEDYRILYRGLALIALQISVERGSVSVEKAEEIRKLIDIKRDKT
;
A
#
# COMPACT_ATOMS: atom_id res chain seq x y z
N LYS A 1 19.56 -13.04 -6.62
CA LYS A 1 19.19 -11.98 -7.59
C LYS A 1 17.83 -11.41 -7.17
N ASN A 2 17.68 -10.09 -7.09
CA ASN A 2 16.57 -9.33 -6.47
C ASN A 2 16.70 -9.06 -4.95
N ILE A 3 17.92 -8.85 -4.46
CA ILE A 3 18.16 -8.34 -3.10
C ILE A 3 18.99 -7.08 -3.24
N CYS A 4 18.61 -6.02 -2.53
CA CYS A 4 19.37 -4.79 -2.42
C CYS A 4 19.70 -4.57 -0.94
N PHE A 5 20.96 -4.34 -0.63
CA PHE A 5 21.42 -4.00 0.72
C PHE A 5 21.59 -2.49 0.85
N ASP A 6 20.97 -1.89 1.87
CA ASP A 6 21.39 -0.58 2.33
C ASP A 6 22.55 -0.71 3.33
N MET A 7 23.52 0.21 3.21
CA MET A 7 24.74 0.20 4.00
C MET A 7 24.95 1.56 4.65
N GLU A 8 25.40 1.53 5.91
CA GLU A 8 25.76 2.69 6.70
C GLU A 8 26.85 2.27 7.68
N GLY A 9 27.75 3.21 7.97
CA GLY A 9 28.97 3.00 8.75
C GLY A 9 30.12 3.80 8.15
N ASP A 10 31.33 3.64 8.71
CA ASP A 10 32.52 4.23 8.11
C ASP A 10 32.85 3.63 6.74
N ASP A 11 33.78 4.26 6.03
CA ASP A 11 34.16 3.84 4.68
C ASP A 11 34.70 2.40 4.62
N ALA A 12 35.44 1.96 5.64
CA ALA A 12 36.01 0.62 5.66
C ALA A 12 34.91 -0.43 5.85
N ALA A 13 33.95 -0.17 6.75
CA ALA A 13 32.79 -1.02 6.97
C ALA A 13 31.90 -1.09 5.72
N CYS A 14 31.61 0.06 5.08
CA CYS A 14 30.82 0.09 3.86
C CYS A 14 31.51 -0.67 2.73
N LEU A 15 32.81 -0.45 2.49
CA LEU A 15 33.57 -1.18 1.46
C LEU A 15 33.56 -2.70 1.70
N PHE A 16 33.60 -3.14 2.96
CA PHE A 16 33.47 -4.56 3.29
C PHE A 16 32.08 -5.10 2.99
N GLY A 17 31.03 -4.38 3.38
CA GLY A 17 29.64 -4.71 3.05
C GLY A 17 29.41 -4.81 1.54
N GLU A 18 29.95 -3.88 0.76
CA GLU A 18 29.85 -3.89 -0.71
C GLU A 18 30.45 -5.15 -1.33
N ARG A 19 31.58 -5.63 -0.79
CA ARG A 19 32.20 -6.88 -1.24
C ARG A 19 31.28 -8.07 -0.98
N ILE A 20 30.70 -8.15 0.21
CA ILE A 20 29.72 -9.19 0.54
C ILE A 20 28.52 -9.14 -0.41
N ALA A 21 27.94 -7.96 -0.64
CA ALA A 21 26.80 -7.81 -1.54
C ALA A 21 27.15 -8.27 -2.97
N LYS A 22 28.35 -7.91 -3.47
CA LYS A 22 28.85 -8.36 -4.77
C LYS A 22 29.01 -9.88 -4.83
N ASP A 23 29.60 -10.50 -3.81
CA ASP A 23 29.78 -11.96 -3.74
C ASP A 23 28.44 -12.71 -3.73
N LEU A 24 27.40 -12.10 -3.15
CA LEU A 24 26.03 -12.62 -3.14
C LEU A 24 25.25 -12.31 -4.44
N GLY A 25 25.82 -11.54 -5.37
CA GLY A 25 25.13 -11.07 -6.58
C GLY A 25 23.92 -10.19 -6.26
N ALA A 26 24.02 -9.40 -5.19
CA ALA A 26 23.03 -8.42 -4.76
C ALA A 26 23.43 -7.00 -5.17
N GLU A 27 22.42 -6.15 -5.36
CA GLU A 27 22.62 -4.71 -5.49
C GLU A 27 22.93 -4.12 -4.11
N PHE A 28 23.53 -2.94 -4.06
CA PHE A 28 23.75 -2.22 -2.80
C PHE A 28 23.75 -0.72 -3.00
N ILE A 29 23.46 0.00 -1.92
CA ILE A 29 23.50 1.46 -1.87
C ILE A 29 24.02 1.91 -0.50
N ARG A 30 24.87 2.92 -0.49
CA ARG A 30 25.25 3.62 0.75
C ARG A 30 24.21 4.70 1.04
N LEU A 31 23.74 4.75 2.28
CA LEU A 31 22.79 5.76 2.74
C LEU A 31 23.37 6.49 3.94
N ASP A 32 23.19 7.81 3.95
CA ASP A 32 23.40 8.58 5.18
C ASP A 32 22.36 8.17 6.24
N PRO A 33 22.65 8.33 7.54
CA PRO A 33 21.77 7.87 8.62
C PRO A 33 20.32 8.36 8.50
N GLU A 34 20.12 9.61 8.06
CA GLU A 34 18.78 10.18 7.86
C GLU A 34 18.01 9.47 6.73
N ALA A 35 18.67 9.22 5.59
CA ALA A 35 18.07 8.52 4.46
C ALA A 35 17.76 7.05 4.80
N ARG A 36 18.55 6.42 5.68
CA ARG A 36 18.33 5.05 6.14
C ARG A 36 17.01 4.88 6.90
N ILE A 37 16.62 5.87 7.70
CA ILE A 37 15.32 5.84 8.41
C ILE A 37 14.17 5.82 7.40
N PHE A 38 14.23 6.67 6.37
CA PHE A 38 13.21 6.69 5.31
C PHE A 38 13.21 5.40 4.48
N SER A 39 14.38 4.85 4.18
CA SER A 39 14.56 3.56 3.51
C SER A 39 13.85 2.45 4.30
N HIS A 40 14.15 2.32 5.59
CA HIS A 40 13.56 1.29 6.45
C HIS A 40 12.04 1.47 6.62
N LEU A 41 11.57 2.71 6.75
CA LEU A 41 10.14 3.01 6.79
C LEU A 41 9.43 2.56 5.50
N ALA A 42 10.00 2.89 4.33
CA ALA A 42 9.43 2.49 3.04
C ALA A 42 9.40 0.96 2.89
N MET A 43 10.47 0.26 3.27
CA MET A 43 10.50 -1.21 3.28
C MET A 43 9.46 -1.82 4.23
N THR A 44 9.30 -1.23 5.41
CA THR A 44 8.28 -1.66 6.38
C THR A 44 6.86 -1.52 5.81
N ILE A 45 6.57 -0.41 5.13
CA ILE A 45 5.28 -0.20 4.46
C ILE A 45 5.08 -1.22 3.33
N ALA A 46 6.10 -1.43 2.49
CA ALA A 46 6.01 -2.30 1.31
C ALA A 46 5.96 -3.80 1.64
N SER A 47 6.42 -4.21 2.83
CA SER A 47 6.49 -5.62 3.24
C SER A 47 5.58 -5.91 4.44
N ASN A 48 5.92 -5.37 5.60
CA ASN A 48 5.25 -5.71 6.86
C ASN A 48 3.79 -5.26 6.85
N TYR A 49 3.52 -4.05 6.39
CA TYR A 49 2.14 -3.55 6.33
C TYR A 49 1.32 -4.17 5.22
N THR A 50 1.94 -4.74 4.19
CA THR A 50 1.23 -5.64 3.26
C THR A 50 0.64 -6.85 3.99
N VAL A 51 1.35 -7.44 4.96
CA VAL A 51 0.80 -8.53 5.80
C VAL A 51 -0.41 -8.03 6.59
N SER A 52 -0.33 -6.85 7.21
CA SER A 52 -1.45 -6.23 7.92
C SER A 52 -2.65 -5.96 7.01
N LEU A 53 -2.43 -5.47 5.78
CA LEU A 53 -3.49 -5.24 4.80
C LEU A 53 -4.16 -6.55 4.35
N MET A 54 -3.39 -7.61 4.17
CA MET A 54 -3.93 -8.93 3.84
C MET A 54 -4.75 -9.49 5.00
N ARG A 55 -4.28 -9.33 6.25
CA ARG A 55 -5.03 -9.72 7.45
C ARG A 55 -6.37 -8.97 7.55
N MET A 56 -6.36 -7.65 7.38
CA MET A 56 -7.58 -6.84 7.35
C MET A 56 -8.54 -7.34 6.25
N SER A 57 -8.02 -7.63 5.06
CA SER A 57 -8.83 -8.13 3.93
C SER A 57 -9.46 -9.50 4.23
N GLU A 58 -8.71 -10.40 4.86
CA GLU A 58 -9.21 -11.71 5.30
C GLU A 58 -10.32 -11.57 6.35
N GLU A 59 -10.13 -10.71 7.35
CA GLU A 59 -11.12 -10.47 8.40
C GLU A 59 -12.41 -9.87 7.85
N ILE A 60 -12.33 -8.92 6.91
CA ILE A 60 -13.52 -8.39 6.22
C ILE A 60 -14.31 -9.50 5.52
N MET A 61 -13.62 -10.42 4.82
CA MET A 61 -14.26 -11.56 4.15
C MET A 61 -14.91 -12.51 5.15
N ILE A 62 -14.25 -12.78 6.28
CA ILE A 62 -14.80 -13.61 7.36
C ILE A 62 -16.05 -12.98 7.96
N SER A 63 -16.05 -11.68 8.22
CA SER A 63 -17.24 -10.95 8.71
C SER A 63 -18.41 -11.01 7.74
N ALA A 64 -18.15 -11.20 6.43
CA ALA A 64 -19.16 -11.45 5.42
C ALA A 64 -19.61 -12.93 5.31
N GLY A 65 -19.15 -13.81 6.21
CA GLY A 65 -19.49 -15.23 6.24
C GLY A 65 -18.66 -16.10 5.28
N ILE A 66 -17.57 -15.57 4.71
CA ILE A 66 -16.70 -16.31 3.79
C ILE A 66 -15.62 -17.05 4.61
N PRO A 67 -15.49 -18.38 4.49
CA PRO A 67 -14.45 -19.12 5.20
C PRO A 67 -13.03 -18.64 4.86
N LEU A 68 -12.13 -18.65 5.84
CA LEU A 68 -10.75 -18.17 5.69
C LEU A 68 -10.02 -18.79 4.50
N ASP A 69 -10.15 -20.11 4.29
CA ASP A 69 -9.49 -20.80 3.17
C ASP A 69 -10.02 -20.31 1.81
N THR A 70 -11.31 -20.00 1.73
CA THR A 70 -11.91 -19.41 0.53
C THR A 70 -11.44 -17.97 0.34
N ALA A 71 -11.40 -17.18 1.40
CA ALA A 71 -10.88 -15.81 1.37
C ALA A 71 -9.42 -15.79 0.86
N LYS A 72 -8.55 -16.66 1.38
CA LYS A 72 -7.15 -16.80 0.92
C LYS A 72 -7.05 -17.17 -0.55
N LYS A 73 -7.87 -18.13 -1.03
CA LYS A 73 -7.92 -18.52 -2.44
C LYS A 73 -8.33 -17.37 -3.37
N MET A 74 -9.12 -16.41 -2.88
CA MET A 74 -9.52 -15.22 -3.64
C MET A 74 -8.48 -14.10 -3.55
N LEU A 75 -7.96 -13.83 -2.34
CA LEU A 75 -7.12 -12.67 -2.06
C LEU A 75 -5.67 -12.85 -2.51
N ILE A 76 -5.09 -14.05 -2.35
CA ILE A 76 -3.67 -14.28 -2.69
C ILE A 76 -3.41 -14.05 -4.19
N PRO A 77 -4.18 -14.63 -5.14
CA PRO A 77 -3.97 -14.37 -6.56
C PRO A 77 -4.16 -12.89 -6.93
N LEU A 78 -5.14 -12.23 -6.31
CA LEU A 78 -5.37 -10.79 -6.52
C LEU A 78 -4.16 -9.96 -6.09
N PHE A 79 -3.62 -10.22 -4.89
CA PHE A 79 -2.42 -9.56 -4.39
C PHE A 79 -1.20 -9.82 -5.29
N SER A 80 -0.96 -11.08 -5.68
CA SER A 80 0.15 -11.43 -6.57
C SER A 80 0.07 -10.69 -7.92
N ASN A 81 -1.12 -10.60 -8.51
CA ASN A 81 -1.34 -9.84 -9.74
C ASN A 81 -1.11 -8.34 -9.54
N THR A 82 -1.52 -7.78 -8.41
CA THR A 82 -1.23 -6.37 -8.08
C THR A 82 0.27 -6.12 -7.96
N ALA A 83 1.02 -6.99 -7.28
CA ALA A 83 2.48 -6.87 -7.17
C ALA A 83 3.17 -6.95 -8.54
N GLN A 84 2.74 -7.89 -9.40
CA GLN A 84 3.24 -7.99 -10.78
C GLN A 84 2.93 -6.72 -11.59
N ASN A 85 1.71 -6.20 -11.51
CA ASN A 85 1.33 -4.96 -12.20
C ASN A 85 2.16 -3.77 -11.75
N ILE A 86 2.40 -3.62 -10.44
CA ILE A 86 3.29 -2.55 -9.92
C ILE A 86 4.69 -2.69 -10.54
N SER A 87 5.23 -3.91 -10.59
CA SER A 87 6.54 -4.16 -11.18
C SER A 87 6.59 -3.91 -12.69
N SER A 88 5.52 -4.19 -13.43
CA SER A 88 5.51 -4.11 -14.90
C SER A 88 5.13 -2.73 -15.44
N ILE A 89 4.18 -2.04 -14.81
CA ILE A 89 3.61 -0.79 -15.32
C ILE A 89 3.68 0.38 -14.34
N GLY A 90 4.23 0.18 -13.15
CA GLY A 90 4.38 1.20 -12.11
C GLY A 90 3.11 1.46 -11.31
N THR A 91 3.24 2.11 -10.15
CA THR A 91 2.15 2.35 -9.19
C THR A 91 1.01 3.18 -9.77
N GLN A 92 1.30 4.22 -10.56
CA GLN A 92 0.29 5.08 -11.16
C GLN A 92 -0.66 4.33 -12.11
N LYS A 93 -0.11 3.42 -12.95
CA LYS A 93 -0.92 2.65 -13.91
C LYS A 93 -1.52 1.38 -13.29
N ALA A 94 -0.86 0.79 -12.30
CA ALA A 94 -1.34 -0.40 -11.62
C ALA A 94 -2.60 -0.16 -10.76
N LEU A 95 -2.83 1.08 -10.31
CA LEU A 95 -4.03 1.40 -9.53
C LEU A 95 -5.31 1.22 -10.36
N THR A 96 -6.22 0.40 -9.83
CA THR A 96 -7.58 0.20 -10.33
C THR A 96 -8.59 0.37 -9.17
N GLY A 97 -9.87 0.12 -9.44
CA GLY A 97 -10.91 0.11 -8.41
C GLY A 97 -11.75 1.38 -8.37
N PRO A 98 -12.70 1.46 -7.43
CA PRO A 98 -13.79 2.43 -7.46
C PRO A 98 -13.31 3.87 -7.36
N VAL A 99 -12.27 4.16 -6.56
CA VAL A 99 -11.69 5.51 -6.47
C VAL A 99 -11.17 5.98 -7.83
N SER A 100 -10.40 5.12 -8.52
CA SER A 100 -9.81 5.44 -9.82
C SER A 100 -10.80 5.57 -10.98
N ARG A 101 -12.02 5.06 -10.81
CA ARG A 101 -13.11 5.16 -11.79
C ARG A 101 -14.13 6.26 -11.46
N GLY A 102 -14.06 6.86 -10.26
CA GLY A 102 -15.06 7.83 -9.83
C GLY A 102 -16.34 7.19 -9.26
N ASP A 103 -16.33 5.93 -8.85
CA ASP A 103 -17.52 5.17 -8.44
C ASP A 103 -17.96 5.52 -7.00
N THR A 104 -18.52 6.71 -6.79
CA THR A 104 -18.88 7.22 -5.45
C THR A 104 -19.92 6.36 -4.73
N GLU A 105 -20.85 5.74 -5.47
CA GLU A 105 -21.83 4.82 -4.90
C GLU A 105 -21.21 3.54 -4.34
N ILE A 106 -20.15 3.02 -4.97
CA ILE A 106 -19.41 1.87 -4.43
C ILE A 106 -18.62 2.28 -3.19
N ILE A 107 -18.00 3.45 -3.22
CA ILE A 107 -17.24 3.99 -2.07
C ILE A 107 -18.17 4.17 -0.86
N LYS A 108 -19.38 4.69 -1.05
CA LYS A 108 -20.39 4.80 0.03
C LYS A 108 -20.71 3.44 0.63
N LYS A 109 -20.99 2.44 -0.22
CA LYS A 109 -21.28 1.06 0.24
C LYS A 109 -20.11 0.44 1.01
N HIS A 110 -18.87 0.68 0.59
CA HIS A 110 -17.70 0.25 1.35
C HIS A 110 -17.65 0.92 2.73
N LEU A 111 -17.84 2.24 2.79
CA LEU A 111 -17.85 2.99 4.05
C LEU A 111 -18.97 2.53 4.99
N ASP A 112 -20.14 2.19 4.45
CA ASP A 112 -21.24 1.62 5.23
C ASP A 112 -20.88 0.23 5.77
N ALA A 113 -20.29 -0.66 4.96
CA ALA A 113 -19.86 -1.98 5.41
C ALA A 113 -18.76 -1.93 6.48
N LEU A 114 -17.95 -0.86 6.51
CA LEU A 114 -16.89 -0.67 7.52
C LEU A 114 -17.42 -0.14 8.87
N LYS A 115 -18.70 0.25 8.98
CA LYS A 115 -19.27 0.76 10.24
C LYS A 115 -19.28 -0.29 11.35
N ASP A 116 -19.46 -1.55 10.97
CA ASP A 116 -19.56 -2.68 11.91
C ASP A 116 -18.21 -3.36 12.18
N LEU A 117 -17.10 -2.78 11.71
CA LEU A 117 -15.74 -3.30 11.86
C LEU A 117 -14.90 -2.43 12.81
N GLU A 118 -13.62 -2.79 13.01
CA GLU A 118 -12.70 -2.03 13.86
C GLU A 118 -12.50 -0.58 13.37
N GLU A 119 -12.31 0.36 14.29
CA GLU A 119 -12.07 1.78 13.93
C GLU A 119 -10.80 1.94 13.09
N ASP A 120 -9.75 1.19 13.42
CA ASP A 120 -8.49 1.21 12.67
C ASP A 120 -8.70 0.83 11.19
N TYR A 121 -9.67 -0.04 10.89
CA TYR A 121 -10.00 -0.44 9.50
C TYR A 121 -10.69 0.69 8.75
N ARG A 122 -11.56 1.46 9.43
CA ARG A 122 -12.16 2.68 8.86
C ARG A 122 -11.11 3.73 8.56
N ILE A 123 -10.22 3.99 9.52
CA ILE A 123 -9.13 4.97 9.37
C ILE A 123 -8.20 4.56 8.23
N LEU A 124 -7.78 3.30 8.19
CA LEU A 124 -6.87 2.79 7.17
C LEU A 124 -7.50 2.81 5.78
N TYR A 125 -8.76 2.38 5.63
CA TYR A 125 -9.46 2.46 4.35
C TYR A 125 -9.51 3.89 3.82
N ARG A 126 -9.86 4.87 4.67
CA ARG A 126 -9.92 6.29 4.30
C ARG A 126 -8.54 6.84 3.91
N GLY A 127 -7.50 6.52 4.68
CA GLY A 127 -6.13 6.91 4.40
C GLY A 127 -5.63 6.38 3.05
N LEU A 128 -5.85 5.09 2.77
CA LEU A 128 -5.49 4.47 1.49
C LEU A 128 -6.31 5.03 0.32
N ALA A 129 -7.60 5.30 0.54
CA ALA A 129 -8.47 5.91 -0.47
C ALA A 129 -8.01 7.33 -0.84
N LEU A 130 -7.48 8.10 0.12
CA LEU A 130 -6.92 9.44 -0.15
C LEU A 130 -5.66 9.36 -1.03
N ILE A 131 -4.77 8.39 -0.76
CA ILE A 131 -3.59 8.14 -1.61
C ILE A 131 -4.03 7.68 -3.01
N ALA A 132 -5.00 6.76 -3.09
CA ALA A 132 -5.56 6.32 -4.37
C ALA A 132 -6.21 7.47 -5.15
N LEU A 133 -6.87 8.40 -4.47
CA LEU A 133 -7.45 9.59 -5.08
C LEU A 133 -6.37 10.50 -5.65
N GLN A 134 -5.27 10.72 -4.92
CA GLN A 134 -4.13 11.49 -5.42
C GLN A 134 -3.57 10.88 -6.72
N ILE A 135 -3.29 9.57 -6.72
CA ILE A 135 -2.82 8.87 -7.93
C ILE A 135 -3.82 9.02 -9.08
N SER A 136 -5.12 8.94 -8.78
CA SER A 136 -6.17 9.03 -9.79
C SER A 136 -6.30 10.41 -10.42
N VAL A 137 -6.04 11.47 -9.63
CA VAL A 137 -5.98 12.87 -10.09
C VAL A 137 -4.71 13.11 -10.90
N GLU A 138 -3.54 12.68 -10.42
CA GLU A 138 -2.27 12.80 -11.16
C GLU A 138 -2.33 12.14 -12.55
N ARG A 139 -3.02 10.99 -12.65
CA ARG A 139 -3.24 10.27 -13.90
C ARG A 139 -4.34 10.88 -14.79
N GLY A 140 -5.15 11.79 -14.26
CA GLY A 140 -6.31 12.36 -14.97
C GLY A 140 -7.45 11.36 -15.19
N SER A 141 -7.54 10.29 -14.39
CA SER A 141 -8.60 9.27 -14.52
C SER A 141 -9.93 9.65 -13.87
N VAL A 142 -9.96 10.76 -13.12
CA VAL A 142 -11.16 11.27 -12.44
C VAL A 142 -11.21 12.79 -12.63
N SER A 143 -12.41 13.35 -12.88
CA SER A 143 -12.58 14.80 -13.01
C SER A 143 -12.38 15.50 -11.66
N VAL A 144 -12.11 16.82 -11.69
CA VAL A 144 -11.93 17.62 -10.47
C VAL A 144 -13.17 17.57 -9.59
N GLU A 145 -14.37 17.67 -10.18
CA GLU A 145 -15.64 17.64 -9.46
C GLU A 145 -15.84 16.29 -8.78
N LYS A 146 -15.52 15.20 -9.48
CA LYS A 146 -15.65 13.85 -8.95
C LYS A 146 -14.62 13.57 -7.86
N ALA A 147 -13.40 14.10 -8.01
CA ALA A 147 -12.37 13.99 -6.99
C ALA A 147 -12.78 14.69 -5.69
N GLU A 148 -13.39 15.87 -5.79
CA GLU A 148 -13.93 16.59 -4.62
C GLU A 148 -15.10 15.85 -3.96
N GLU A 149 -15.99 15.23 -4.75
CA GLU A 149 -17.05 14.38 -4.21
C GLU A 149 -16.47 13.19 -3.42
N ILE A 150 -15.48 12.48 -3.99
CA ILE A 150 -14.82 11.36 -3.33
C ILE A 150 -14.12 11.85 -2.06
N ARG A 151 -13.37 12.95 -2.12
CA ARG A 151 -12.66 13.52 -0.97
C ARG A 151 -13.62 13.76 0.20
N LYS A 152 -14.78 14.37 -0.04
CA LYS A 152 -15.80 14.59 1.01
C LYS A 152 -16.34 13.31 1.63
N LEU A 153 -16.44 12.22 0.86
CA LEU A 153 -16.89 10.93 1.39
C LEU A 153 -15.85 10.27 2.29
N ILE A 154 -14.58 10.33 1.90
CA ILE A 154 -13.48 9.62 2.58
C ILE A 154 -12.75 10.48 3.62
N ASP A 155 -13.01 11.79 3.66
CA ASP A 155 -12.36 12.69 4.61
C ASP A 155 -12.53 12.18 6.05
N ILE A 156 -11.42 12.14 6.77
CA ILE A 156 -11.42 11.77 8.17
C ILE A 156 -11.76 13.07 8.88
N LYS A 157 -13.02 13.21 9.35
CA LYS A 157 -13.27 14.18 10.42
C LYS A 157 -12.38 13.74 11.57
N ARG A 158 -11.22 14.36 11.71
CA ARG A 158 -10.43 14.26 12.93
C ARG A 158 -11.33 14.87 13.98
N ASP A 159 -11.99 14.02 14.76
CA ASP A 159 -12.57 14.49 16.01
C ASP A 159 -11.43 15.20 16.73
N LYS A 160 -11.66 16.47 17.02
CA LYS A 160 -10.70 17.31 17.73
C LYS A 160 -10.47 16.64 19.07
N THR A 161 -9.32 15.98 19.23
CA THR A 161 -8.77 15.67 20.53
C THR A 161 -8.25 16.95 21.18
#